data_AF-E2CC51-F1
#
_entry.id   AF-E2CC51-F1
#
_cell.length_a   1.000
_cell.length_b   1.000
_cell.length_c   1.000
_cell.angle_alpha   90.00
_cell.angle_beta   90.00
_cell.angle_gamma   90.00
#
_symmetry.space_group_name_H-M   'P 1'
#
loop_
_entity.id
_entity.type
_entity.pdbx_description
1 polymer ?
#
loop_
_entity_poly.entity_id
_entity_poly.type
_entity_poly.pdbx_seq_one_letter_code
_entity_poly.pdbx_strand_id
1 'polypeptide(L)'
;MRDHFANPRSADYQLAIADAIVARGGFSDVTIIADNHISNGKIASRTPAGRKVLQCCLNSEHVEGQANFETIVLIYPDALGLTWTKLERSASKKTDNLVIANGRRQVFTWNRQMARSLAVRRFLSNTRVVELVWGIMILPISAILSAFDFARGRT
;
A
#
# COMPACT_ATOMS: atom_id res chain seq x y z
N MET A 1 -2.93 -2.87 -17.30
CA MET A 1 -3.30 -1.62 -16.60
C MET A 1 -2.07 -1.21 -15.81
N ARG A 2 -1.43 -0.08 -16.15
CA ARG A 2 -0.19 0.37 -15.47
C ARG A 2 -0.61 0.98 -14.13
N ASP A 3 -0.42 0.24 -13.05
CA ASP A 3 -0.56 0.77 -11.71
C ASP A 3 0.54 1.83 -11.51
N HIS A 4 0.15 3.10 -11.61
CA HIS A 4 1.00 4.21 -11.25
C HIS A 4 1.16 4.22 -9.73
N PHE A 5 2.08 3.38 -9.22
CA PHE A 5 2.63 3.59 -7.90
C PHE A 5 3.17 5.01 -7.85
N ALA A 6 2.66 5.83 -6.94
CA ALA A 6 3.24 7.13 -6.66
C ALA A 6 4.61 6.91 -6.00
N ASN A 7 5.65 6.70 -6.83
CA ASN A 7 7.04 6.48 -6.45
C ASN A 7 7.27 5.25 -5.54
N PRO A 8 7.27 4.02 -6.10
CA PRO A 8 7.54 2.82 -5.31
C PRO A 8 8.96 2.89 -4.74
N ARG A 9 9.09 2.61 -3.45
CA ARG A 9 10.41 2.56 -2.77
C ARG A 9 11.20 1.35 -3.27
N SER A 10 12.52 1.51 -3.37
CA SER A 10 13.41 0.43 -3.80
C SER A 10 13.35 -0.78 -2.86
N ALA A 11 13.67 -1.96 -3.38
CA ALA A 11 13.79 -3.18 -2.59
C ALA A 11 14.74 -3.02 -1.39
N ASP A 12 15.88 -2.35 -1.62
CA ASP A 12 16.87 -2.06 -0.58
C ASP A 12 16.30 -1.23 0.57
N TYR A 13 15.45 -0.26 0.25
CA TYR A 13 14.79 0.55 1.26
C TYR A 13 13.77 -0.25 2.07
N GLN A 14 13.02 -1.15 1.42
CA GLN A 14 12.06 -2.03 2.09
C GLN A 14 12.77 -3.06 2.98
N LEU A 15 13.89 -3.62 2.52
CA LEU A 15 14.74 -4.50 3.32
C LEU A 15 15.28 -3.80 4.56
N ALA A 16 15.76 -2.56 4.42
CA ALA A 16 16.23 -1.78 5.57
C ALA A 16 15.12 -1.55 6.61
N ILE A 17 13.86 -1.40 6.17
CA ILE A 17 12.71 -1.36 7.09
C ILE A 17 12.49 -2.72 7.77
N ALA A 18 12.54 -3.81 7.00
CA ALA A 18 12.39 -5.16 7.54
C ALA A 18 13.46 -5.44 8.61
N ASP A 19 14.73 -5.11 8.33
CA ASP A 19 15.84 -5.28 9.27
C ASP A 19 15.65 -4.44 10.53
N ALA A 20 15.19 -3.20 10.40
CA ALA A 20 14.92 -2.34 11.55
C ALA A 20 13.78 -2.88 12.44
N ILE A 21 12.75 -3.47 11.83
CA ILE A 21 11.64 -4.10 12.55
C ILE A 21 12.13 -5.35 13.27
N VAL A 22 12.88 -6.21 12.58
CA VAL A 22 13.38 -7.46 13.16
C VAL A 22 14.36 -7.20 14.30
N ALA A 23 15.27 -6.24 14.13
CA ALA A 23 16.25 -5.87 15.16
C ALA A 23 15.59 -5.34 16.45
N ARG A 24 14.40 -4.75 16.34
CA ARG A 24 13.66 -4.20 17.50
C ARG A 24 12.63 -5.17 18.09
N GLY A 25 12.08 -6.07 17.28
CA GLY A 25 10.96 -6.91 17.68
C GLY A 25 11.33 -8.14 18.50
N GLY A 26 12.61 -8.51 18.58
CA GLY A 26 13.04 -9.66 19.40
C GLY A 26 12.48 -11.01 18.92
N PHE A 27 12.21 -11.14 17.62
CA PHE A 27 11.64 -12.36 17.04
C PHE A 27 12.63 -13.54 17.07
N SER A 28 12.13 -14.73 17.41
CA SER A 28 12.91 -15.97 17.50
C SER A 28 13.09 -16.68 16.17
N ASP A 29 12.08 -16.68 15.29
CA ASP A 29 12.14 -17.17 13.92
C ASP A 29 11.53 -16.13 12.96
N VAL A 30 12.23 -15.86 11.86
CA VAL A 30 11.84 -14.84 10.89
C VAL A 30 11.92 -15.41 9.49
N THR A 31 10.77 -15.43 8.83
CA THR A 31 10.65 -15.72 7.41
C THR A 31 10.34 -14.44 6.66
N ILE A 32 11.23 -14.04 5.75
CA ILE A 32 11.01 -12.89 4.87
C ILE A 32 10.48 -13.42 3.54
N ILE A 33 9.28 -13.00 3.18
CA ILE A 33 8.68 -13.31 1.87
C ILE A 33 8.80 -12.07 1.01
N ALA A 34 9.49 -12.18 -0.12
CA ALA A 34 9.73 -11.05 -1.00
C ALA A 34 9.17 -11.30 -2.40
N ASP A 35 8.57 -10.25 -2.97
CA ASP A 35 8.04 -10.29 -4.33
C ASP A 35 9.18 -10.37 -5.36
N ASN A 36 9.11 -11.36 -6.25
CA ASN A 36 10.04 -11.51 -7.38
C ASN A 36 10.11 -10.27 -8.27
N HIS A 37 9.00 -9.57 -8.46
CA HIS A 37 8.93 -8.37 -9.31
C HIS A 37 9.67 -7.16 -8.73
N ILE A 38 9.81 -7.10 -7.40
CA ILE A 38 10.50 -5.99 -6.71
C ILE A 38 11.96 -6.36 -6.47
N SER A 39 12.22 -7.63 -6.17
CA SER A 39 13.52 -8.10 -5.72
C SER A 39 14.55 -8.31 -6.84
N ASN A 40 14.12 -8.61 -8.08
CA ASN A 40 15.00 -9.03 -9.18
C ASN A 40 16.06 -10.07 -8.71
N GLY A 41 15.70 -10.97 -7.80
CA GLY A 41 16.59 -11.97 -7.21
C GLY A 41 17.61 -11.45 -6.18
N LYS A 42 17.77 -10.13 -5.99
CA LYS A 42 18.83 -9.52 -5.16
C LYS A 42 18.66 -9.65 -3.65
N ILE A 43 17.48 -10.05 -3.18
CA ILE A 43 17.17 -10.07 -1.73
C ILE A 43 17.80 -11.28 -1.03
N ALA A 44 17.97 -12.40 -1.74
CA ALA A 44 18.54 -13.64 -1.18
C ALA A 44 20.01 -13.48 -0.74
N SER A 45 20.75 -12.50 -1.28
CA SER A 45 22.18 -12.29 -0.97
C SER A 45 22.42 -11.35 0.22
N ARG A 46 21.40 -10.67 0.74
CA ARG A 46 21.53 -9.63 1.77
C ARG A 46 20.95 -10.01 3.13
N THR A 47 20.41 -11.22 3.27
CA THR A 47 19.76 -11.63 4.52
C THR A 47 20.81 -12.02 5.56
N PRO A 48 20.72 -11.50 6.80
CA PRO A 48 21.59 -11.95 7.89
C PRO A 48 21.49 -13.47 8.13
N ALA A 49 22.61 -14.08 8.53
CA ALA A 49 22.69 -15.50 8.85
C ALA A 49 21.60 -15.93 9.84
N GLY A 50 20.90 -17.03 9.52
CA GLY A 50 19.85 -17.62 10.37
C GLY A 50 18.41 -17.24 10.01
N ARG A 51 18.17 -16.41 8.99
CA ARG A 51 16.81 -16.09 8.51
C ARG A 51 16.46 -16.85 7.24
N LYS A 52 15.21 -17.28 7.12
CA LYS A 52 14.69 -17.90 5.89
C LYS A 52 14.15 -16.81 4.98
N VAL A 53 14.61 -16.77 3.73
CA VAL A 53 14.02 -15.91 2.69
C VAL A 53 13.34 -16.76 1.65
N LEU A 54 12.08 -16.45 1.40
CA LEU A 54 11.28 -17.03 0.34
C LEU A 54 11.03 -15.96 -0.71
N GLN A 55 11.56 -16.18 -1.90
CA GLN A 55 11.27 -15.36 -3.06
C GLN A 55 10.10 -15.99 -3.83
N CYS A 56 8.99 -15.28 -3.92
CA CYS A 56 7.82 -15.75 -4.66
C CYS A 56 7.07 -14.58 -5.30
N CYS A 57 6.15 -14.86 -6.22
CA CYS A 57 5.20 -13.85 -6.66
C CYS A 57 4.19 -13.62 -5.53
N LEU A 58 4.23 -12.43 -4.93
CA LEU A 58 3.41 -12.16 -3.74
C LEU A 58 1.94 -12.09 -4.14
N ASN A 59 1.17 -13.12 -3.80
CA ASN A 59 -0.28 -13.14 -4.00
C ASN A 59 -0.98 -13.60 -2.70
N SER A 60 -2.30 -13.43 -2.65
CA SER A 60 -3.11 -13.84 -1.49
C SER A 60 -3.03 -15.35 -1.22
N GLU A 61 -2.83 -16.16 -2.26
CA GLU A 61 -2.76 -17.63 -2.18
C GLU A 61 -1.50 -18.09 -1.44
N HIS A 62 -0.36 -17.40 -1.60
CA HIS A 62 0.85 -17.71 -0.85
C HIS A 62 0.66 -17.48 0.65
N VAL A 63 -0.04 -16.41 1.04
CA VAL A 63 -0.37 -16.17 2.45
C VAL A 63 -1.31 -17.26 2.97
N GLU A 64 -2.22 -17.76 2.13
CA GLU A 64 -3.16 -18.84 2.46
C GLU A 64 -2.49 -20.22 2.59
N GLY A 65 -1.41 -20.49 1.84
CA GLY A 65 -0.67 -21.76 1.91
C GLY A 65 0.41 -21.87 3.00
N GLN A 66 0.79 -20.76 3.64
CA GLN A 66 1.85 -20.76 4.66
C GLN A 66 1.34 -21.17 6.07
N ALA A 67 2.24 -21.65 6.92
CA ALA A 67 1.96 -21.97 8.32
C ALA A 67 1.40 -20.75 9.09
N ASN A 68 0.73 -20.99 10.23
CA ASN A 68 0.20 -19.93 11.09
C ASN A 68 1.36 -19.16 11.73
N PHE A 69 1.67 -17.98 11.21
CA PHE A 69 2.59 -17.03 11.83
C PHE A 69 1.91 -16.35 13.01
N GLU A 70 2.61 -16.24 14.13
CA GLU A 70 2.12 -15.49 15.29
C GLU A 70 1.95 -14.01 14.96
N THR A 71 2.89 -13.42 14.23
CA THR A 71 2.86 -12.03 13.78
C THR A 71 3.17 -11.95 12.30
N ILE A 72 2.36 -11.19 11.55
CA ILE A 72 2.60 -10.91 10.14
C ILE A 72 2.91 -9.42 10.01
N VAL A 73 4.03 -9.10 9.37
CA VAL A 73 4.42 -7.72 9.05
C VAL A 73 4.34 -7.50 7.55
N LEU A 74 3.44 -6.64 7.09
CA LEU A 74 3.34 -6.24 5.69
C LEU A 74 4.13 -4.96 5.45
N ILE A 75 5.08 -4.99 4.52
CA ILE A 75 5.88 -3.83 4.16
C ILE A 75 5.41 -3.32 2.80
N TYR A 76 4.76 -2.15 2.79
CA TYR A 76 4.27 -1.58 1.54
C TYR A 76 5.39 -0.91 0.75
N PRO A 77 5.41 -1.10 -0.58
CA PRO A 77 6.32 -0.37 -1.46
C PRO A 77 5.96 1.12 -1.56
N ASP A 78 4.71 1.47 -1.29
CA ASP A 78 4.17 2.82 -1.39
C ASP A 78 3.58 3.31 -0.05
N ALA A 79 3.01 4.51 -0.06
CA ALA A 79 2.45 5.12 1.14
C ALA A 79 1.08 4.56 1.54
N LEU A 80 0.32 3.99 0.60
CA LEU A 80 -1.09 3.60 0.80
C LEU A 80 -1.37 2.10 0.58
N GLY A 81 -0.46 1.33 -0.02
CA GLY A 81 -0.67 -0.09 -0.31
C GLY A 81 -1.78 -0.30 -1.34
N LEU A 82 -1.82 0.49 -2.42
CA LEU A 82 -2.97 0.55 -3.35
C LEU A 82 -3.44 -0.83 -3.88
N THR A 83 -2.51 -1.77 -4.07
CA THR A 83 -2.78 -3.13 -4.59
C THR A 83 -2.81 -4.23 -3.52
N TRP A 84 -2.64 -3.88 -2.25
CA TRP A 84 -2.41 -4.84 -1.15
C TRP A 84 -3.69 -5.31 -0.45
N THR A 85 -4.85 -4.76 -0.82
CA THR A 85 -6.15 -5.05 -0.16
C THR A 85 -6.48 -6.53 -0.05
N LYS A 86 -6.18 -7.33 -1.10
CA LYS A 86 -6.42 -8.78 -1.06
C LYS A 86 -5.49 -9.48 -0.06
N LEU A 87 -4.22 -9.11 -0.07
CA LEU A 87 -3.19 -9.69 0.78
C LEU A 87 -3.39 -9.33 2.25
N GLU A 88 -3.78 -8.09 2.54
CA GLU A 88 -4.20 -7.65 3.87
C GLU A 88 -5.35 -8.50 4.41
N ARG A 89 -6.37 -8.74 3.58
CA ARG A 89 -7.54 -9.52 3.99
C ARG A 89 -7.19 -10.98 4.24
N SER A 90 -6.32 -11.59 3.44
CA SER A 90 -5.86 -12.96 3.67
C SER A 90 -4.96 -13.04 4.91
N ALA A 91 -4.07 -12.06 5.12
CA ALA A 91 -3.21 -12.00 6.30
C ALA A 91 -4.02 -11.78 7.59
N SER A 92 -5.01 -10.89 7.57
CA SER A 92 -5.85 -10.60 8.75
C SER A 92 -6.75 -11.76 9.17
N LYS A 93 -6.92 -12.79 8.32
CA LYS A 93 -7.62 -14.02 8.67
C LYS A 93 -6.72 -15.03 9.37
N LYS A 94 -5.40 -14.89 9.23
CA LYS A 94 -4.41 -15.85 9.75
C LYS A 94 -3.85 -15.46 11.10
N THR A 95 -3.74 -14.17 11.36
CA THR A 95 -3.28 -13.65 12.64
C THR A 95 -4.05 -12.41 13.04
N ASP A 96 -4.26 -12.26 14.34
CA ASP A 96 -4.75 -11.02 14.96
C ASP A 96 -3.63 -9.97 15.06
N ASN A 97 -2.37 -10.40 15.08
CA ASN A 97 -1.19 -9.54 15.16
C ASN A 97 -0.66 -9.19 13.76
N LEU A 98 -1.49 -8.50 12.98
CA LEU A 98 -1.10 -7.97 11.69
C LEU A 98 -0.55 -6.55 11.87
N VAL A 99 0.71 -6.35 11.50
CA VAL A 99 1.39 -5.05 11.52
C VAL A 99 1.72 -4.65 10.11
N ILE A 100 1.61 -3.36 9.81
CA ILE A 100 1.95 -2.82 8.50
C ILE A 100 2.98 -1.72 8.67
N ALA A 101 4.01 -1.75 7.84
CA ALA A 101 5.01 -0.71 7.72
C ALA A 101 4.92 -0.09 6.33
N ASN A 102 4.68 1.22 6.25
CA ASN A 102 4.60 1.90 4.96
C ASN A 102 5.98 2.35 4.44
N GLY A 103 6.02 2.76 3.17
CA GLY A 103 7.20 3.35 2.55
C GLY A 103 7.71 4.67 3.19
N ARG A 104 7.03 5.19 4.23
CA ARG A 104 7.44 6.34 5.06
C ARG A 104 7.95 5.93 6.45
N ARG A 105 8.23 4.64 6.67
CA ARG A 105 8.70 4.06 7.95
C ARG A 105 7.70 4.21 9.11
N GLN A 106 6.43 4.48 8.82
CA GLN A 106 5.39 4.45 9.82
C GLN A 106 4.93 3.01 9.99
N VAL A 107 4.91 2.55 11.23
CA VAL A 107 4.46 1.21 11.61
C VAL A 107 3.12 1.35 12.32
N PHE A 108 2.17 0.51 11.96
CA PHE A 108 0.82 0.60 12.49
C PHE A 108 0.16 -0.77 12.59
N THR A 109 -0.65 -0.98 13.63
CA THR A 109 -1.34 -2.25 13.90
C THR A 109 -2.65 -2.30 13.14
N TRP A 110 -2.85 -3.36 12.36
CA TRP A 110 -4.06 -3.50 11.57
C TRP A 110 -5.30 -3.56 12.47
N ASN A 111 -6.17 -2.57 12.31
CA ASN A 111 -7.46 -2.49 13.00
C ASN A 111 -8.53 -2.14 11.96
N ARG A 112 -9.78 -2.55 12.18
CA ARG A 112 -10.96 -2.21 11.36
C ARG A 112 -11.07 -0.70 11.10
N GLN A 113 -10.77 0.14 12.09
CA GLN A 113 -10.81 1.60 11.91
C GLN A 113 -9.77 2.08 10.90
N MET A 114 -8.55 1.56 10.98
CA MET A 114 -7.48 1.86 10.04
C MET A 114 -7.78 1.29 8.65
N ALA A 115 -8.29 0.06 8.57
CA ALA A 115 -8.68 -0.54 7.30
C ALA A 115 -9.69 0.34 6.55
N ARG A 116 -10.68 0.90 7.26
CA ARG A 116 -11.63 1.87 6.70
C ARG A 116 -10.93 3.17 6.26
N SER A 117 -10.05 3.73 7.10
CA SER A 117 -9.31 4.96 6.76
C SER A 117 -8.43 4.77 5.51
N LEU A 118 -7.73 3.64 5.41
CA LEU A 118 -6.93 3.27 4.24
C LEU A 118 -7.82 3.07 3.01
N ALA A 119 -8.95 2.37 3.14
CA ALA A 119 -9.89 2.18 2.04
C ALA A 119 -10.39 3.53 1.48
N VAL A 120 -10.76 4.48 2.35
CA VAL A 120 -11.17 5.84 1.94
C VAL A 120 -10.03 6.57 1.25
N ARG A 121 -8.80 6.52 1.78
CA ARG A 121 -7.63 7.16 1.15
C ARG A 121 -7.30 6.55 -0.21
N ARG A 122 -7.37 5.22 -0.34
CA ARG A 122 -7.19 4.50 -1.62
C ARG A 122 -8.27 4.87 -2.61
N PHE A 123 -9.52 4.98 -2.15
CA PHE A 123 -10.62 5.46 -2.97
C PHE A 123 -10.32 6.88 -3.47
N LEU A 124 -10.08 7.85 -2.57
CA LEU A 124 -9.74 9.23 -2.96
C LEU A 124 -8.51 9.34 -3.88
N SER A 125 -7.56 8.41 -3.76
CA SER A 125 -6.37 8.34 -4.62
C SER A 125 -6.68 7.77 -6.01
N ASN A 126 -7.50 6.73 -6.11
CA ASN A 126 -7.81 6.05 -7.37
C ASN A 126 -8.91 6.77 -8.15
N THR A 127 -9.93 7.18 -7.43
CA THR A 127 -10.99 7.98 -7.99
C THR A 127 -10.43 9.39 -8.07
N ARG A 128 -10.08 9.83 -9.29
CA ARG A 128 -9.90 11.24 -9.66
C ARG A 128 -11.21 12.04 -9.47
N VAL A 129 -11.95 11.77 -8.40
CA VAL A 129 -13.26 12.33 -8.07
C VAL A 129 -13.16 13.81 -7.91
N VAL A 130 -12.08 14.32 -7.33
CA VAL A 130 -11.84 15.76 -7.29
C VAL A 130 -11.78 16.31 -8.71
N GLU A 131 -10.99 15.68 -9.60
CA GLU A 131 -10.87 16.07 -11.01
C GLU A 131 -12.20 15.95 -11.78
N LEU A 132 -12.96 14.89 -11.55
CA LEU A 132 -14.26 14.64 -12.17
C LEU A 132 -15.33 15.63 -11.68
N VAL A 133 -15.39 15.90 -10.38
CA VAL A 133 -16.31 16.88 -9.79
C VAL A 133 -15.99 18.27 -10.31
N TRP A 134 -14.70 18.65 -10.39
CA TRP A 134 -14.30 19.90 -11.04
C TRP A 134 -14.73 19.94 -12.51
N GLY A 135 -14.52 18.85 -13.26
CA GLY A 135 -14.97 18.74 -14.64
C GLY A 135 -16.48 18.95 -14.82
N ILE A 136 -17.29 18.34 -13.95
CA ILE A 136 -18.75 18.47 -13.96
C ILE A 136 -19.18 19.89 -13.58
N MET A 137 -18.52 20.52 -12.59
CA MET A 137 -18.86 21.86 -12.10
C MET A 137 -18.48 22.99 -13.06
N ILE A 138 -17.50 22.78 -13.95
CA ILE A 138 -17.10 23.78 -14.95
C ILE A 138 -18.28 24.15 -15.88
N LEU A 139 -19.10 23.18 -16.29
CA LEU A 139 -20.23 23.43 -17.18
C LEU A 139 -21.29 24.39 -16.60
N PRO A 140 -21.88 24.13 -15.42
CA PRO A 140 -22.89 25.04 -14.84
C PRO A 140 -22.29 26.39 -14.46
N ILE A 141 -21.05 26.44 -13.95
CA ILE A 141 -20.38 27.70 -13.62
C ILE A 141 -20.19 28.56 -14.87
N SER A 142 -19.73 27.95 -15.97
CA SER A 142 -19.55 28.64 -17.26
C SER A 142 -20.89 29.13 -17.82
N ALA A 143 -21.95 28.33 -17.69
CA ALA A 143 -23.29 28.72 -18.13
C ALA A 143 -23.84 29.92 -17.33
N ILE A 144 -23.68 29.91 -16.00
CA ILE A 144 -24.11 31.01 -15.13
C ILE A 144 -23.33 32.29 -15.44
N LEU A 145 -22.00 32.20 -15.58
CA LEU A 145 -21.15 33.35 -15.92
C LEU A 145 -21.53 33.94 -17.28
N SER A 146 -21.73 33.09 -18.29
CA SER A 146 -22.15 33.53 -19.63
C SER A 146 -23.51 34.23 -19.62
N ALA A 147 -24.49 33.69 -18.87
CA ALA A 147 -25.80 34.33 -18.71
C ALA A 147 -25.69 35.69 -18.00
N PHE A 148 -24.79 35.82 -17.02
CA PHE A 148 -24.57 37.05 -16.29
C PHE A 148 -23.87 38.14 -17.13
N ASP A 149 -22.88 37.75 -17.95
CA ASP A 149 -22.22 38.68 -18.88
C ASP A 149 -23.19 39.19 -19.95
N PHE A 150 -24.05 38.30 -20.47
CA PHE A 150 -25.13 38.69 -21.38
C PHE A 150 -26.10 39.69 -20.73
N ALA A 151 -26.52 39.44 -19.48
CA ALA A 151 -27.42 40.34 -18.75
C ALA A 151 -26.81 41.71 -18.42
N ARG A 152 -25.49 41.80 -18.30
CA ARG A 152 -24.77 43.07 -18.08
C ARG A 152 -24.43 43.83 -19.37
N GLY A 153 -24.80 43.31 -20.54
CA GLY A 153 -24.52 43.95 -21.83
C GLY A 153 -23.01 44.03 -22.15
N ARG A 154 -22.20 43.16 -21.53
CA ARG A 154 -20.78 43.02 -21.86
C ARG A 154 -20.65 41.92 -22.90
N THR A 155 -20.98 42.25 -24.13
CA THR A 155 -20.69 41.44 -25.32
C THR A 155 -20.05 42.31 -26.36
#